data_AF-A0A167GWU0-F1
#
_entry.id   AF-A0A167GWU0-F1
#
_cell.length_a   1.000
_cell.length_b   1.000
_cell.length_c   1.000
_cell.angle_alpha   90.00
_cell.angle_beta   90.00
_cell.angle_gamma   90.00
#
_symmetry.space_group_name_H-M   'P 1'
#
loop_
_entity.id
_entity.type
_entity.pdbx_description
1 polymer ?
#
loop_
_entity_poly.entity_id
_entity_poly.type
_entity_poly.pdbx_seq_one_letter_code
_entity_poly.pdbx_strand_id
1 'polypeptide(L)'
;MQHNAITLRSKTVELEYQELWGLMLGYNLVRREASLAAVSHKRAPNEISFKYACQFIGSQLKVMANALSKQYTQAFNCKRIAK
;
A
#
# COMPACT_ATOMS: atom_id res chain seq x y z
N MET A 1 -12.23 -20.52 23.62
CA MET A 1 -11.08 -20.29 22.72
C MET A 1 -11.58 -19.48 21.53
N GLN A 2 -11.01 -18.29 21.30
CA GLN A 2 -11.48 -17.40 20.23
C GLN A 2 -11.13 -18.00 18.86
N HIS A 3 -12.16 -18.39 18.09
CA HIS A 3 -12.05 -18.83 16.69
C HIS A 3 -11.77 -17.63 15.78
N ASN A 4 -10.59 -17.04 15.90
CA ASN A 4 -10.05 -16.12 14.90
C ASN A 4 -8.79 -16.77 14.32
N ALA A 5 -8.96 -17.94 13.69
CA ALA A 5 -7.89 -18.49 12.88
C ALA A 5 -7.63 -17.50 11.75
N ILE A 6 -6.39 -17.02 11.62
CA ILE A 6 -5.95 -16.27 10.45
C ILE A 6 -6.01 -17.26 9.28
N THR A 7 -7.15 -17.29 8.59
CA THR A 7 -7.36 -18.22 7.47
C THR A 7 -6.66 -17.63 6.25
N LEU A 8 -5.51 -18.21 5.90
CA LEU A 8 -4.88 -17.99 4.58
C LEU A 8 -5.90 -18.35 3.49
N ARG A 9 -5.97 -17.54 2.43
CA ARG A 9 -7.03 -17.71 1.41
C ARG A 9 -6.74 -18.90 0.52
N SER A 10 -5.47 -19.29 0.42
CA SER A 10 -5.04 -20.46 -0.31
C SER A 10 -4.80 -21.67 0.60
N LYS A 11 -5.11 -22.86 0.07
CA LYS A 11 -4.86 -24.16 0.72
C LYS A 11 -3.70 -24.94 0.07
N THR A 12 -2.94 -24.29 -0.81
CA THR A 12 -1.74 -24.86 -1.45
C THR A 12 -0.49 -24.25 -0.84
N VAL A 13 0.47 -25.11 -0.47
CA VAL A 13 1.69 -24.76 0.27
C VAL A 13 2.46 -23.61 -0.40
N GLU A 14 2.54 -23.60 -1.73
CA GLU A 14 3.25 -22.56 -2.49
C GLU A 14 2.58 -21.17 -2.39
N LEU A 15 1.24 -21.11 -2.40
CA LEU A 15 0.53 -19.84 -2.23
C LEU A 15 0.53 -19.37 -0.77
N GLU A 16 0.55 -20.28 0.21
CA GLU A 16 0.69 -19.91 1.62
C GLU A 16 2.03 -19.20 1.88
N TYR A 17 3.13 -19.69 1.29
CA TYR A 17 4.41 -18.98 1.33
C TYR A 17 4.29 -17.60 0.69
N GLN A 18 3.66 -17.49 -0.48
CA GLN A 18 3.47 -16.20 -1.14
C GLN A 18 2.65 -15.21 -0.29
N GLU A 19 1.59 -15.68 0.37
CA GLU A 19 0.76 -14.86 1.26
C GLU A 19 1.55 -14.41 2.51
N LEU A 20 2.33 -15.30 3.13
CA LEU A 20 3.15 -14.97 4.30
C LEU A 20 4.29 -14.02 3.94
N TRP A 21 5.03 -14.29 2.86
CA TRP A 21 6.08 -13.41 2.36
C TRP A 21 5.52 -12.06 1.93
N GLY A 22 4.36 -12.04 1.27
CA GLY A 22 3.65 -10.81 0.90
C GLY A 22 3.27 -9.98 2.12
N LEU A 23 2.75 -10.61 3.19
CA LEU A 23 2.42 -9.94 4.43
C LEU A 23 3.68 -9.41 5.14
N MET A 24 4.75 -10.21 5.23
CA MET A 24 5.99 -9.82 5.90
C MET A 24 6.70 -8.70 5.14
N LEU A 25 6.75 -8.76 3.82
CA LEU A 25 7.27 -7.69 2.97
C LEU A 25 6.44 -6.42 3.10
N GLY A 26 5.10 -6.53 3.07
CA GLY A 26 4.20 -5.40 3.24
C GLY A 26 4.37 -4.70 4.59
N TYR A 27 4.48 -5.48 5.68
CA TYR A 27 4.74 -4.94 7.01
C TYR A 27 6.07 -4.17 7.07
N ASN A 28 7.15 -4.78 6.58
CA ASN A 28 8.47 -4.18 6.59
C ASN A 28 8.53 -2.91 5.73
N LEU A 29 7.85 -2.90 4.59
CA LEU A 29 7.76 -1.73 3.71
C LEU A 29 7.06 -0.55 4.41
N VAL A 30 5.89 -0.78 5.00
CA VAL A 30 5.16 0.28 5.72
C VAL A 30 5.97 0.79 6.91
N ARG A 31 6.63 -0.09 7.66
CA ARG A 31 7.50 0.31 8.79
C ARG A 31 8.71 1.10 8.33
N ARG A 32 9.28 0.79 7.16
CA ARG A 32 10.37 1.56 6.55
C ARG A 32 9.93 2.97 6.20
N GLU A 33 8.80 3.12 5.49
CA GLU A 33 8.27 4.43 5.11
C GLU A 33 7.88 5.27 6.33
N ALA A 34 7.29 4.65 7.35
CA ALA A 34 7.02 5.31 8.62
C ALA A 34 8.32 5.76 9.31
N SER A 35 9.36 4.94 9.31
CA SER A 35 10.65 5.31 9.92
C SER A 35 11.33 6.46 9.16
N LEU A 36 11.26 6.48 7.83
CA LEU A 36 11.78 7.58 7.01
C LEU A 36 11.02 8.88 7.25
N ALA A 37 9.69 8.81 7.41
CA ALA A 37 8.87 9.94 7.80
C ALA A 37 9.26 10.43 9.22
N ALA A 38 9.46 9.52 10.17
CA ALA A 38 9.89 9.86 11.53
C ALA A 38 11.23 10.60 11.54
N VAL A 39 12.22 10.11 10.78
CA VAL A 39 13.52 10.76 10.63
C VAL A 39 13.38 12.15 10.02
N SER A 40 12.58 12.29 8.95
CA SER A 40 12.30 13.58 8.32
C SER A 40 11.65 14.58 9.27
N HIS A 41 10.80 14.11 10.18
CA HIS A 41 10.09 14.93 11.16
C HIS A 41 10.78 15.04 12.53
N LYS A 42 12.00 14.49 12.68
CA LYS A 42 12.76 14.42 13.95
C LYS A 42 11.97 13.82 15.12
N ARG A 43 11.08 12.86 14.82
CA ARG A 43 10.26 12.13 15.79
C ARG A 43 10.79 10.71 15.98
N ALA A 44 10.45 10.09 17.10
CA ALA A 44 10.81 8.69 17.29
C ALA A 44 9.93 7.80 16.41
N PRO A 45 10.48 6.77 15.73
CA PRO A 45 9.69 5.85 14.89
C PRO A 45 8.56 5.13 15.63
N ASN A 46 8.63 5.04 16.97
CA ASN A 46 7.61 4.46 17.83
C ASN A 46 6.40 5.38 18.05
N GLU A 47 6.50 6.68 17.74
CA GLU A 47 5.38 7.62 17.84
C GLU A 47 4.44 7.56 16.63
N ILE A 48 4.89 6.96 15.51
CA ILE A 48 4.07 6.80 14.32
C ILE A 48 3.27 5.51 14.42
N SER A 49 1.95 5.66 14.54
CA SER A 49 1.02 4.53 14.54
C SER A 49 0.98 3.85 13.17
N PHE A 50 1.21 2.54 13.19
CA PHE A 50 1.17 1.68 11.99
C PHE A 50 -0.16 1.80 11.22
N LYS A 51 -1.28 1.89 11.94
CA LYS A 51 -2.62 2.02 11.35
C LYS A 51 -2.74 3.29 10.50
N TYR A 52 -2.26 4.41 11.02
CA TYR A 52 -2.29 5.69 10.31
C TYR A 52 -1.33 5.70 9.11
N ALA A 53 -0.14 5.12 9.25
CA ALA A 53 0.81 4.97 8.14
C ALA A 53 0.21 4.14 6.99
N CYS A 54 -0.41 2.99 7.29
CA CYS A 54 -1.12 2.18 6.28
C CYS A 54 -2.25 2.93 5.59
N GLN A 55 -3.09 3.63 6.36
CA GLN A 55 -4.22 4.40 5.80
C GLN A 55 -3.73 5.54 4.90
N PHE A 56 -2.66 6.21 5.29
CA PHE A 56 -2.05 7.28 4.51
C PHE A 56 -1.45 6.75 3.20
N ILE A 57 -0.65 5.69 3.25
CA ILE A 57 -0.09 5.08 2.03
C ILE A 57 -1.22 4.61 1.10
N GLY A 58 -2.27 3.98 1.64
CA GLY A 58 -3.42 3.55 0.87
C GLY A 58 -4.22 4.69 0.23
N SER A 59 -4.37 5.83 0.92
CA SER A 59 -5.05 6.99 0.36
C SER A 59 -4.23 7.64 -0.76
N GLN A 60 -2.91 7.74 -0.61
CA GLN A 60 -2.02 8.26 -1.65
C GLN A 60 -2.03 7.39 -2.90
N LEU A 61 -2.02 6.06 -2.75
CA LEU A 61 -2.15 5.14 -3.88
C LEU A 61 -3.47 5.33 -4.64
N LYS A 62 -4.60 5.53 -3.93
CA LYS A 62 -5.89 5.83 -4.57
C LYS A 62 -5.85 7.16 -5.32
N VAL A 63 -5.26 8.19 -4.75
CA VAL A 63 -5.13 9.51 -5.38
C VAL A 63 -4.26 9.41 -6.64
N MET A 64 -3.12 8.72 -6.57
CA MET A 64 -2.24 8.50 -7.72
C MET A 64 -2.90 7.68 -8.82
N ALA A 65 -3.64 6.62 -8.47
CA ALA A 65 -4.40 5.83 -9.43
C ALA A 65 -5.48 6.67 -10.14
N ASN A 66 -6.15 7.56 -9.40
CA ASN A 66 -7.12 8.51 -9.97
C ASN A 66 -6.47 9.61 -10.83
N ALA A 67 -5.25 10.03 -10.49
CA ALA A 67 -4.49 10.98 -11.32
C ALA A 67 -4.05 10.32 -12.64
N LEU A 68 -3.60 9.07 -12.56
CA LEU A 68 -3.19 8.28 -13.72
C LEU A 68 -4.37 8.02 -14.68
N SER A 69 -5.54 7.67 -14.16
CA SER A 69 -6.74 7.49 -14.99
C SER A 69 -7.14 8.77 -15.73
N LYS A 70 -7.11 9.91 -15.05
CA LYS A 70 -7.35 11.23 -15.65
C LYS A 70 -6.33 11.57 -16.73
N GLN A 71 -5.04 11.30 -16.51
CA GLN A 71 -4.00 11.54 -17.51
C GLN A 71 -4.22 10.72 -18.78
N TYR A 72 -4.55 9.42 -18.66
CA TYR A 72 -4.88 8.60 -19.84
C TYR A 72 -6.11 9.13 -20.56
N THR A 73 -7.20 9.47 -19.85
CA THR A 73 -8.41 10.04 -20.46
C THR A 73 -8.13 11.37 -21.17
N GLN A 74 -7.32 12.26 -20.58
CA GLN A 74 -6.92 13.53 -21.17
C GLN A 74 -6.02 13.33 -22.40
N ALA A 75 -5.07 12.40 -22.35
CA ALA A 75 -4.20 12.06 -23.47
C ALA A 75 -4.99 11.48 -24.66
N PHE A 76 -6.01 10.66 -24.40
CA PHE A 76 -6.92 10.16 -25.44
C PHE A 76 -7.77 11.27 -26.07
N ASN A 77 -8.32 12.19 -25.28
CA ASN A 77 -9.10 13.31 -25.81
C ASN A 77 -8.24 14.31 -26.59
N CYS A 78 -7.03 14.63 -26.11
CA CYS A 78 -6.11 15.52 -26.80
C CYS A 78 -5.68 14.97 -28.17
N LYS A 79 -5.43 13.65 -28.28
CA LYS A 79 -5.17 13.00 -29.57
C LYS A 79 -6.38 12.91 -30.51
N ARG A 80 -7.60 12.97 -29.98
CA ARG A 80 -8.84 12.94 -30.78
C ARG A 80 -9.19 14.31 -31.38
N ILE A 81 -8.81 15.41 -30.73
CA ILE A 81 -9.06 16.78 -31.20
C ILE A 81 -7.98 17.21 -32.23
N ALA A 82 -6.82 16.56 -32.25
CA ALA A 82 -5.72 16.83 -33.17
C ALA A 82 -5.80 16.04 -34.50
N LYS A 83 -6.96 15.47 -34.83
CA LYS A 83 -7.27 14.77 -36.09
C LYS A 83 -8.45 15.43 -36.76
#